data_AF-X1ML73-F1
#
_entry.id   AF-X1ML73-F1
#
_cell.length_a   1.000
_cell.length_b   1.000
_cell.length_c   1.000
_cell.angle_alpha   90.00
_cell.angle_beta   90.00
_cell.angle_gamma   90.00
#
_symmetry.space_group_name_H-M   'P 1'
#
loop_
_entity.id
_entity.type
_entity.pdbx_description
1 polymer ?
#
loop_
_entity_poly.entity_id
_entity_poly.type
_entity_poly.pdbx_seq_one_letter_code
_entity_poly.pdbx_strand_id
1 'polypeptide(L)'
;MGRRLLPIAALLVVFASGSRLGAEQWSRFRGLSGAGISNVATVPVKWTEKDYNWKVRLPGVGHSSPVLWGSRIFLTCADNK
;
A
#
# COMPACT_ATOMS: atom_id res chain seq x y z
N MET A 1 -2.53 15.44 48.42
CA MET A 1 -3.26 15.63 47.14
C MET A 1 -2.24 15.74 46.02
N GLY A 2 -2.02 14.69 45.23
CA GLY A 2 -1.06 14.74 44.12
C GLY A 2 -0.41 13.39 43.85
N ARG A 3 -0.19 13.10 42.56
CA ARG A 3 0.53 11.93 42.01
C ARG A 3 -0.34 10.68 41.76
N ARG A 4 -1.33 10.79 40.86
CA ARG A 4 -1.91 9.64 40.13
C ARG A 4 -2.13 9.88 38.62
N LEU A 5 -1.61 10.98 38.06
CA LEU A 5 -1.83 11.35 36.64
C LEU A 5 -0.78 10.78 35.67
N LEU A 6 0.40 10.40 36.17
CA LEU A 6 1.50 9.84 35.38
C LEU A 6 1.17 8.51 34.63
N PRO A 7 0.46 7.53 35.21
CA PRO A 7 0.19 6.28 34.50
C PRO A 7 -0.85 6.45 33.38
N ILE A 8 -1.78 7.40 33.53
CA ILE A 8 -2.82 7.70 32.52
C ILE A 8 -2.20 8.38 31.30
N ALA A 9 -1.29 9.33 31.52
CA ALA A 9 -0.55 9.99 30.45
C ALA A 9 0.32 8.98 29.65
N ALA A 10 0.97 8.03 30.35
CA ALA A 10 1.75 6.98 29.69
C ALA A 10 0.88 6.03 28.85
N LEU A 11 -0.33 5.69 29.34
CA LEU A 11 -1.27 4.82 28.62
C LEU A 11 -1.83 5.47 27.34
N LEU A 12 -2.07 6.78 27.35
CA LEU A 12 -2.56 7.55 26.18
C LEU A 12 -1.50 7.68 25.07
N VAL A 13 -0.22 7.76 25.44
CA VAL A 13 0.89 7.82 24.46
C VAL A 13 1.03 6.49 23.69
N VAL A 14 0.87 5.35 24.37
CA VAL A 14 0.94 4.02 23.72
C VAL A 14 -0.21 3.80 22.72
N PHE A 15 -1.41 4.33 23.00
CA PHE A 15 -2.56 4.21 22.09
C PHE A 15 -2.43 5.08 20.83
N ALA A 16 -1.67 6.19 20.90
CA ALA A 16 -1.46 7.10 19.78
C ALA A 16 -0.41 6.61 18.77
N SER A 17 0.43 5.63 19.13
CA SER A 17 1.51 5.10 18.28
C SER A 17 1.08 4.02 17.28
N GLY A 18 -0.24 3.84 17.06
CA GLY A 18 -0.78 2.94 16.04
C GLY A 18 -0.63 3.47 14.62
N SER A 19 0.54 3.98 14.23
CA SER A 19 0.85 4.24 12.82
C SER A 19 0.90 2.90 12.11
N ARG A 20 -0.09 2.65 11.23
CA ARG A 20 -0.12 1.46 10.38
C ARG A 20 1.13 1.49 9.50
N LEU A 21 2.14 0.66 9.82
CA LEU A 21 3.26 0.31 8.95
C LEU A 21 2.81 -0.54 7.75
N GLY A 22 1.72 -0.12 7.10
CA GLY A 22 1.21 -0.73 5.88
C GLY A 22 1.83 -0.06 4.67
N ALA A 23 2.03 -0.83 3.59
CA ALA A 23 2.35 -0.25 2.29
C ALA A 23 1.33 0.85 1.93
N GLU A 24 1.79 1.86 1.20
CA GLU A 24 0.93 2.93 0.70
C GLU A 24 -0.25 2.32 -0.09
N GLN A 25 -1.47 2.73 0.24
CA GLN A 25 -2.64 2.28 -0.50
C GLN A 25 -2.72 3.05 -1.82
N TRP A 26 -2.93 2.30 -2.90
CA TRP A 26 -3.08 2.84 -4.25
C TRP A 26 -4.50 2.60 -4.73
N SER A 27 -5.45 3.36 -4.17
CA SER A 27 -6.89 3.08 -4.29
C SER A 27 -7.53 3.46 -5.62
N ARG A 28 -6.81 4.16 -6.51
CA ARG A 28 -7.34 4.71 -7.78
C ARG A 28 -6.26 4.89 -8.84
N PHE A 29 -6.68 5.24 -10.05
CA PHE A 29 -5.77 5.66 -11.12
C PHE A 29 -4.84 6.77 -10.61
N ARG A 30 -3.52 6.55 -10.75
CA ARG A 30 -2.45 7.45 -10.29
C ARG A 30 -2.39 7.69 -8.78
N GLY A 31 -2.93 6.77 -7.98
CA GLY A 31 -2.74 6.76 -6.53
C GLY A 31 -3.60 7.79 -5.81
N LEU A 32 -3.42 7.91 -4.49
CA LEU A 32 -4.28 8.72 -3.62
C LEU A 32 -4.33 10.20 -4.05
N SER A 33 -3.18 10.75 -4.45
CA SER A 33 -3.05 12.14 -4.91
C SER A 33 -3.45 12.35 -6.38
N GLY A 34 -3.62 11.28 -7.16
CA GLY A 34 -3.84 11.35 -8.61
C GLY A 34 -2.62 11.80 -9.43
N ALA A 35 -1.47 12.03 -8.79
CA ALA A 35 -0.25 12.48 -9.47
C ALA A 35 0.56 11.31 -10.08
N GLY A 36 0.37 10.08 -9.60
CA GLY A 36 1.13 8.92 -10.05
C GLY A 36 2.54 8.87 -9.46
N ILE A 37 2.74 9.48 -8.29
CA ILE A 37 4.03 9.56 -7.60
C ILE A 37 3.95 8.66 -6.37
N SER A 38 4.93 7.77 -6.22
CA SER A 38 5.14 6.92 -5.05
C SER A 38 6.23 7.50 -4.15
N ASN A 39 6.14 7.27 -2.84
CA ASN A 39 7.17 7.66 -1.88
C ASN A 39 8.33 6.64 -1.77
N VAL A 40 8.30 5.55 -2.53
CA VAL A 40 9.32 4.50 -2.48
C VAL A 40 10.61 4.97 -3.15
N ALA A 41 11.69 5.08 -2.38
CA ALA A 41 12.99 5.52 -2.87
C ALA A 41 13.88 4.38 -3.41
N THR A 42 13.55 3.12 -3.10
CA THR A 42 14.42 1.96 -3.34
C THR A 42 14.04 1.15 -4.57
N VAL A 43 13.22 1.68 -5.47
CA VAL A 43 12.82 0.98 -6.70
C VAL A 43 14.04 0.92 -7.65
N PRO A 44 14.53 -0.27 -8.05
CA PRO A 44 15.64 -0.37 -8.99
C PRO A 44 15.31 0.28 -10.34
N VAL A 45 16.32 0.82 -11.02
CA VAL A 45 16.17 1.37 -12.38
C VAL A 45 16.28 0.27 -13.45
N LYS A 46 16.98 -0.82 -13.13
CA LYS A 46 17.11 -2.01 -13.99
C LYS A 46 16.53 -3.21 -13.28
N TRP A 47 15.73 -3.99 -13.99
CA TRP A 47 15.05 -5.19 -13.46
C TRP A 47 15.20 -6.34 -14.45
N THR A 48 15.24 -7.54 -13.90
CA THR A 48 15.28 -8.83 -14.60
C THR A 48 14.22 -9.77 -13.99
N GLU A 49 14.01 -10.94 -14.60
CA GLU A 49 13.07 -11.92 -14.04
C GLU A 49 13.44 -12.42 -12.64
N LYS A 50 14.70 -12.28 -12.23
CA LYS A 50 15.17 -12.65 -10.88
C LYS A 50 14.70 -11.69 -9.78
N ASP A 51 14.32 -10.47 -10.17
CA ASP A 51 13.91 -9.41 -9.23
C ASP A 51 12.39 -9.46 -8.95
N TYR A 52 11.63 -10.28 -9.68
CA TYR A 52 10.19 -10.39 -9.50
C TYR A 52 9.84 -11.32 -8.33
N ASN A 53 9.04 -10.81 -7.38
CA ASN A 53 8.49 -11.64 -6.31
C ASN A 53 7.51 -12.70 -6.86
N TRP A 54 6.74 -12.35 -7.90
CA TRP A 54 5.78 -13.22 -8.56
C TRP A 54 5.35 -12.63 -9.89
N LYS A 55 4.77 -13.49 -10.75
CA LYS A 55 4.17 -13.12 -12.03
C LYS A 55 2.92 -13.97 -12.23
N VAL A 56 1.86 -13.38 -12.76
CA VAL A 56 0.59 -14.08 -13.04
C VAL A 56 0.10 -13.74 -14.43
N ARG A 57 -0.43 -14.73 -15.14
CA ARG A 57 -1.12 -14.52 -16.41
C ARG A 57 -2.55 -14.05 -16.13
N LEU A 58 -2.95 -12.92 -16.71
CA LEU A 58 -4.35 -12.46 -16.65
C LEU A 58 -5.22 -13.32 -17.59
N PRO A 59 -6.51 -13.53 -17.26
CA PRO A 59 -7.41 -14.32 -18.10
C PRO A 59 -7.87 -13.61 -19.37
N GLY A 60 -7.51 -12.33 -19.56
CA GLY A 60 -7.88 -11.52 -20.72
C GLY A 60 -6.98 -10.29 -20.88
N VAL A 61 -7.32 -9.41 -21.81
CA VAL A 61 -6.53 -8.21 -22.13
C VAL A 61 -6.73 -7.15 -21.04
N GLY A 62 -5.65 -6.70 -20.40
CA GLY A 62 -5.69 -5.69 -19.35
C GLY A 62 -5.24 -4.31 -19.82
N HIS A 63 -6.09 -3.30 -19.66
CA HIS A 63 -5.74 -1.87 -19.82
C HIS A 63 -5.87 -1.07 -18.53
N SER A 64 -6.30 -1.72 -17.44
CA SER A 64 -6.52 -1.06 -16.17
C SER A 64 -5.22 -0.74 -15.45
N SER A 65 -5.27 0.25 -14.56
CA SER A 65 -4.20 0.45 -13.57
C SER A 65 -4.48 -0.41 -12.34
N PRO A 66 -3.47 -1.07 -11.78
CA PRO A 66 -3.65 -1.88 -10.57
C PRO A 66 -4.05 -1.00 -9.39
N VAL A 67 -4.95 -1.54 -8.56
CA VAL A 67 -5.33 -0.95 -7.27
C VAL A 67 -4.76 -1.80 -6.14
N LEU A 68 -4.03 -1.17 -5.23
CA LEU A 68 -3.49 -1.81 -4.02
C LEU A 68 -4.30 -1.37 -2.80
N TRP A 69 -4.89 -2.33 -2.08
CA TRP A 69 -5.59 -2.07 -0.82
C TRP A 69 -5.25 -3.15 0.21
N GLY A 70 -4.57 -2.75 1.28
CA GLY A 70 -4.01 -3.69 2.26
C GLY A 70 -3.03 -4.66 1.59
N SER A 71 -3.29 -5.97 1.73
CA SER A 71 -2.48 -7.04 1.13
C SER A 71 -3.03 -7.58 -0.20
N ARG A 72 -3.93 -6.85 -0.86
CA ARG A 72 -4.61 -7.29 -2.08
C ARG A 72 -4.37 -6.33 -3.24
N ILE A 73 -4.21 -6.89 -4.43
CA ILE A 73 -4.12 -6.17 -5.69
C ILE A 73 -5.37 -6.51 -6.52
N PHE A 74 -6.06 -5.48 -7.00
CA PHE A 74 -7.24 -5.58 -7.85
C PHE A 74 -6.89 -5.08 -9.25
N LEU A 75 -7.23 -5.88 -10.26
CA LEU A 75 -7.12 -5.52 -11.68
C LEU A 75 -8.39 -5.93 -12.41
N THR A 76 -8.74 -5.17 -13.44
CA THR A 76 -9.76 -5.57 -14.42
C THR A 76 -9.09 -5.92 -15.74
N CYS A 77 -9.64 -6.91 -16.42
CA CYS A 77 -9.27 -7.29 -17.78
C CYS A 77 -10.54 -7.49 -18.61
N ALA A 78 -10.45 -7.25 -19.91
CA ALA A 78 -11.48 -7.56 -20.87
C ALA A 78 -11.42 -9.04 -21.24
N ASP A 79 -12.58 -9.70 -21.22
CA ASP A 79 -12.79 -11.03 -21.77
C ASP A 79 -13.49 -10.88 -23.13
N ASN A 80 -13.13 -11.69 -24.13
CA ASN A 80 -13.66 -11.64 -25.49
C ASN A 80 -14.96 -12.45 -25.65
N LYS A 81 -15.75 -12.59 -24.58
CA LYS A 81 -17.02 -13.30 -24.63
C LYS A 81 -18.10 -12.49 -25.31
#